data_AF-A0AB33KE20-F1
#
_entry.id   AF-A0AB33KE20-F1
#
_cell.length_a   1.000
_cell.length_b   1.000
_cell.length_c   1.000
_cell.angle_alpha   90.00
_cell.angle_beta   90.00
_cell.angle_gamma   90.00
#
_symmetry.space_group_name_H-M   'P 1'
#
loop_
_entity.id
_entity.type
_entity.pdbx_description
1 polymer ?
#
loop_
_entity_poly.entity_id
_entity_poly.type
_entity_poly.pdbx_seq_one_letter_code
_entity_poly.pdbx_strand_id
1 'polypeptide(L)'
;MATSRDPAGKRPLASGTAVVAARVIGYLESARNLTGGAAALGGLVLTFAGFAGAYWPVVVGGLYGAGALIAPPRRPPAPAFEEPSSRLDELRSDLATLRTYLKQVDLPPAATERLEALTGLLDGLLAPGWVSEALADDPESGHVVARAVRRDVPESVDTYLRTRWWTRLAPGARAPEEELERQLSLLHGEAQRLVDGLREAEELRQRSHTRYLEDRGGSGHPGDLGGSGHPGDLGGSAYPEDRGGSAARAETGRPPEP
;
A
#
# COMPACT_ATOMS: atom_id res chain seq x y z
N MET A 1 -4.09 -59.03 -30.56
CA MET A 1 -3.98 -58.15 -31.74
C MET A 1 -3.55 -56.79 -31.21
N ALA A 2 -2.31 -56.40 -31.51
CA ALA A 2 -1.60 -55.27 -30.91
C ALA A 2 -1.69 -54.02 -31.81
N THR A 3 -1.93 -52.87 -31.22
CA THR A 3 -1.70 -51.52 -31.78
C THR A 3 -1.45 -50.59 -30.58
N SER A 4 -0.20 -50.36 -30.18
CA SER A 4 0.73 -49.35 -30.69
C SER A 4 0.14 -47.93 -30.72
N ARG A 5 0.48 -47.14 -29.69
CA ARG A 5 0.75 -45.70 -29.83
C ARG A 5 1.52 -45.17 -28.62
N ASP A 6 2.80 -44.97 -28.85
CA ASP A 6 3.73 -44.19 -28.05
C ASP A 6 3.62 -42.71 -28.49
N PRO A 7 3.52 -41.74 -27.57
CA PRO A 7 3.96 -40.39 -27.87
C PRO A 7 5.16 -40.00 -26.99
N ALA A 8 6.34 -40.16 -27.59
CA ALA A 8 7.58 -39.52 -27.18
C ALA A 8 7.46 -37.98 -27.23
N GLY A 9 6.96 -37.38 -26.16
CA GLY A 9 7.02 -35.94 -25.91
C GLY A 9 8.39 -35.55 -25.34
N LYS A 10 9.37 -35.37 -26.23
CA LYS A 10 10.68 -34.79 -25.88
C LYS A 10 10.48 -33.35 -25.38
N ARG A 11 10.56 -33.15 -24.06
CA ARG A 11 10.73 -31.81 -23.49
C ARG A 11 12.12 -31.29 -23.93
N PRO A 12 12.22 -30.11 -24.57
CA PRO A 12 13.53 -29.52 -24.83
C PRO A 12 14.15 -29.16 -23.48
N LEU A 13 15.21 -29.88 -23.11
CA LEU A 13 16.15 -29.44 -22.08
C LEU A 13 16.74 -28.12 -22.60
N ALA A 14 16.24 -27.00 -22.09
CA ALA A 14 16.87 -25.70 -22.27
C ALA A 14 18.32 -25.84 -21.79
N SER A 15 19.23 -25.84 -22.76
CA SER A 15 20.65 -26.06 -22.61
C SER A 15 21.20 -25.22 -21.45
N GLY A 16 21.90 -25.85 -20.49
CA GLY A 16 22.54 -25.16 -19.37
C GLY A 16 23.45 -23.99 -19.78
N THR A 17 23.83 -23.92 -21.05
CA THR A 17 24.50 -22.79 -21.69
C THR A 17 23.70 -21.48 -21.63
N ALA A 18 22.37 -21.50 -21.66
CA ALA A 18 21.53 -20.29 -21.60
C ALA A 18 21.48 -19.67 -20.19
N VAL A 19 21.45 -20.51 -19.15
CA VAL A 19 21.50 -20.07 -17.75
C VAL A 19 22.90 -19.55 -17.37
N VAL A 20 23.95 -20.18 -17.92
CA VAL A 20 25.33 -19.70 -17.77
C VAL A 20 25.54 -18.39 -18.55
N ALA A 21 25.02 -18.28 -19.77
CA ALA A 21 25.08 -17.04 -20.55
C ALA A 21 24.32 -15.89 -19.87
N ALA A 22 23.13 -16.14 -19.30
CA ALA A 22 22.39 -15.15 -18.52
C ALA A 22 23.13 -14.72 -17.23
N ARG A 23 23.81 -15.66 -16.55
CA ARG A 23 24.68 -15.35 -15.41
C ARG A 23 25.91 -14.52 -15.81
N VAL A 24 26.50 -14.81 -16.97
CA VAL A 24 27.66 -14.07 -17.49
C VAL A 24 27.24 -12.67 -17.97
N ILE A 25 26.08 -12.53 -18.59
CA ILE A 25 25.52 -11.22 -18.98
C ILE A 25 25.16 -10.38 -17.74
N GLY A 26 24.54 -10.98 -16.71
CA GLY A 26 24.31 -10.30 -15.42
C GLY A 26 25.60 -9.98 -14.65
N TYR A 27 26.68 -10.71 -14.88
CA TYR A 27 28.02 -10.40 -14.37
C TYR A 27 28.67 -9.23 -15.14
N LEU A 28 28.39 -9.11 -16.44
CA LEU A 28 28.88 -8.02 -17.30
C LEU A 28 28.08 -6.72 -17.11
N GLU A 29 26.78 -6.77 -16.81
CA GLU A 29 25.93 -5.61 -16.47
C GLU A 29 26.12 -5.12 -15.03
N SER A 30 26.88 -5.85 -14.20
CA SER A 30 27.20 -5.39 -12.85
C SER A 30 28.07 -4.14 -12.92
N ALA A 31 27.63 -3.04 -12.29
CA ALA A 31 28.34 -1.75 -12.22
C ALA A 31 29.83 -1.84 -11.81
N ARG A 32 30.28 -2.97 -11.26
CA ARG A 32 31.69 -3.31 -11.01
C ARG A 32 32.55 -3.44 -12.27
N ASN A 33 32.00 -3.85 -13.41
CA ASN A 33 32.78 -4.01 -14.64
C ASN A 33 33.04 -2.68 -15.35
N LEU A 34 32.12 -1.70 -15.21
CA LEU A 34 32.27 -0.34 -15.76
C LEU A 34 33.34 0.45 -15.01
N THR A 35 33.37 0.38 -13.68
CA THR A 35 34.41 1.06 -12.88
C THR A 35 35.77 0.36 -12.99
N GLY A 36 35.79 -0.97 -13.03
CA GLY A 36 37.00 -1.75 -13.28
C GLY A 36 37.57 -1.54 -14.68
N GLY A 37 36.71 -1.41 -15.70
CA GLY A 37 37.09 -1.12 -17.09
C GLY A 37 37.62 0.31 -17.29
N ALA A 38 37.01 1.31 -16.66
CA ALA A 38 37.49 2.69 -16.70
C ALA A 38 38.86 2.85 -16.00
N ALA A 39 39.08 2.14 -14.88
CA ALA A 39 40.36 2.11 -14.19
C ALA A 39 41.43 1.33 -14.99
N ALA A 40 41.06 0.24 -15.67
CA ALA A 40 41.96 -0.51 -16.55
C ALA A 40 42.37 0.31 -17.79
N LEU A 41 41.45 1.09 -18.36
CA LEU A 41 41.74 2.05 -19.44
C LEU A 41 42.68 3.18 -18.96
N GLY A 42 42.46 3.72 -17.76
CA GLY A 42 43.36 4.69 -17.14
C GLY A 42 44.77 4.12 -16.89
N GLY A 43 44.85 2.87 -16.44
CA GLY A 43 46.12 2.15 -16.28
C GLY A 43 46.85 1.97 -17.61
N LEU A 44 46.13 1.60 -18.68
CA LEU A 44 46.68 1.39 -20.02
C LEU A 44 47.24 2.68 -20.66
N VAL A 45 46.54 3.82 -20.51
CA VAL A 45 47.01 5.15 -20.96
C VAL A 45 48.30 5.56 -20.23
N LEU A 46 48.42 5.21 -18.95
CA LEU A 46 49.61 5.50 -18.15
C LEU A 46 50.82 4.63 -18.52
N THR A 47 50.60 3.37 -18.93
CA THR A 47 51.66 2.50 -19.47
C THR A 47 52.17 3.01 -20.83
N PHE A 48 51.28 3.49 -21.70
CA PHE A 48 51.68 4.09 -22.98
C PHE A 48 52.38 5.45 -22.84
N ALA A 49 52.19 6.16 -21.72
CA ALA A 49 52.90 7.40 -21.38
C ALA A 49 54.35 7.20 -20.87
N GLY A 50 54.84 5.94 -20.80
CA GLY A 50 56.25 5.63 -20.57
C GLY A 50 56.76 5.75 -19.12
N PHE A 51 55.87 5.92 -18.15
CA PHE A 51 56.24 6.20 -16.74
C PHE A 51 56.52 4.96 -15.86
N ALA A 52 56.30 3.73 -16.36
CA ALA A 52 56.43 2.52 -15.55
C ALA A 52 57.00 1.35 -16.36
N GLY A 53 58.32 1.18 -16.38
CA GLY A 53 59.00 0.02 -17.00
C GLY A 53 58.60 -1.34 -16.40
N ALA A 54 59.55 -2.17 -15.97
CA ALA A 54 59.26 -3.54 -15.52
C ALA A 54 58.30 -3.69 -14.29
N TYR A 55 57.94 -2.59 -13.63
CA TYR A 55 57.12 -2.58 -12.40
C TYR A 55 55.61 -2.37 -12.63
N TRP A 56 55.14 -2.31 -13.88
CA TRP A 56 53.72 -2.12 -14.21
C TRP A 56 52.74 -3.11 -13.53
N PRO A 57 53.06 -4.40 -13.28
CA PRO A 57 52.10 -5.32 -12.65
C PRO A 57 51.78 -4.94 -11.20
N VAL A 58 52.75 -4.36 -10.49
CA VAL A 58 52.60 -3.95 -9.08
C VAL A 58 51.72 -2.72 -8.97
N VAL A 59 51.85 -1.78 -9.90
CA VAL A 59 51.01 -0.57 -9.96
C VAL A 59 49.56 -0.93 -10.28
N VAL A 60 49.35 -1.82 -11.26
CA VAL A 60 48.00 -2.32 -11.62
C VAL A 60 47.37 -3.10 -10.47
N GLY A 61 48.13 -3.99 -9.82
CA GLY A 61 47.67 -4.73 -8.65
C GLY A 61 47.33 -3.83 -7.47
N GLY A 62 48.16 -2.80 -7.20
CA GLY A 62 47.93 -1.81 -6.15
C GLY A 62 46.70 -0.95 -6.40
N LEU A 63 46.49 -0.50 -7.65
CA LEU A 63 45.34 0.33 -8.00
C LEU A 63 44.03 -0.47 -8.02
N TYR A 64 44.07 -1.73 -8.47
CA TYR A 64 42.93 -2.65 -8.36
C TYR A 64 42.58 -2.93 -6.90
N GLY A 65 43.59 -3.14 -6.04
CA GLY A 65 43.41 -3.33 -4.60
C GLY A 65 42.86 -2.09 -3.90
N ALA A 66 43.38 -0.90 -4.20
CA ALA A 66 42.89 0.36 -3.66
C ALA A 66 41.44 0.66 -4.10
N GLY A 67 41.11 0.38 -5.37
CA GLY A 67 39.73 0.49 -5.88
C GLY A 67 38.77 -0.48 -5.20
N ALA A 68 39.24 -1.69 -4.83
CA ALA A 68 38.44 -2.65 -4.07
C ALA A 68 38.21 -2.23 -2.60
N LEU A 69 39.12 -1.47 -2.01
CA LEU A 69 39.05 -0.96 -0.63
C LEU A 69 38.24 0.33 -0.49
N ILE A 70 38.18 1.17 -1.54
CA ILE A 70 37.38 2.40 -1.58
C ILE A 70 35.91 2.11 -1.95
N ALA A 71 35.60 0.91 -2.45
CA ALA A 71 34.23 0.51 -2.75
C ALA A 71 33.37 0.57 -1.47
N PRO A 72 32.29 1.37 -1.46
CA PRO A 72 31.41 1.49 -0.31
C PRO A 72 30.94 0.09 0.13
N PRO A 73 30.96 -0.23 1.43
CA PRO A 73 30.50 -1.52 1.92
C PRO A 73 29.07 -1.76 1.42
N ARG A 74 28.84 -2.95 0.86
CA ARG A 74 27.52 -3.35 0.37
C ARG A 74 26.53 -3.18 1.52
N ARG A 75 25.54 -2.30 1.36
CA ARG A 75 24.38 -2.29 2.25
C ARG A 75 23.74 -3.69 2.17
N PRO A 76 23.38 -4.29 3.31
CA PRO A 76 22.50 -5.45 3.31
C PRO A 76 21.26 -5.13 2.45
N PRO A 77 20.74 -6.08 1.66
CA PRO A 77 19.48 -5.86 0.99
C PRO A 77 18.44 -5.45 2.03
N ALA A 78 17.67 -4.40 1.74
CA ALA A 78 16.57 -4.02 2.60
C ALA A 78 15.64 -5.24 2.77
N PRO A 79 15.10 -5.49 3.98
CA PRO A 79 14.13 -6.55 4.18
C PRO A 79 12.95 -6.32 3.23
N ALA A 80 12.55 -7.37 2.50
CA ALA A 80 11.36 -7.32 1.67
C ALA A 80 10.14 -7.33 2.62
N PHE A 81 9.49 -6.18 2.77
CA PHE A 81 8.20 -6.10 3.41
C PHE A 81 7.14 -6.57 2.41
N GLU A 82 6.14 -7.28 2.89
CA GLU A 82 5.03 -7.72 2.06
C GLU A 82 4.31 -6.51 1.46
N GLU A 83 4.20 -6.48 0.14
CA GLU A 83 3.51 -5.43 -0.60
C GLU A 83 2.02 -5.41 -0.18
N PRO A 84 1.41 -4.23 0.06
CA PRO A 84 0.00 -4.13 0.43
C PRO A 84 -0.95 -4.88 -0.53
N SER A 85 -0.60 -4.94 -1.81
CA SER A 85 -1.33 -5.70 -2.84
C SER A 85 -1.32 -7.22 -2.58
N SER A 86 -0.20 -7.78 -2.13
CA SER A 86 -0.07 -9.21 -1.76
C SER A 86 -1.07 -9.58 -0.65
N ARG A 87 -1.21 -8.73 0.36
CA ARG A 87 -2.16 -8.96 1.47
C ARG A 87 -3.61 -8.95 0.99
N LEU A 88 -3.96 -8.08 0.05
CA LEU A 88 -5.30 -8.05 -0.53
C LEU A 88 -5.55 -9.24 -1.47
N ASP A 89 -4.53 -9.73 -2.16
CA ASP A 89 -4.62 -10.96 -2.97
C ASP A 89 -4.93 -12.17 -2.08
N GLU A 90 -4.24 -12.30 -0.94
CA GLU A 90 -4.55 -13.34 0.06
C GLU A 90 -5.99 -13.21 0.56
N LEU A 91 -6.42 -11.99 0.90
CA LEU A 91 -7.76 -11.74 1.42
C LEU A 91 -8.86 -12.02 0.38
N ARG A 92 -8.59 -11.79 -0.91
CA ARG A 92 -9.47 -12.20 -2.01
C ARG A 92 -9.58 -13.72 -2.09
N SER A 93 -8.48 -14.45 -1.89
CA SER A 93 -8.49 -15.91 -1.85
C SER A 93 -9.27 -16.44 -0.63
N ASP A 94 -9.13 -15.80 0.52
CA ASP A 94 -9.89 -16.12 1.72
C ASP A 94 -11.39 -15.89 1.52
N LEU A 95 -11.77 -14.79 0.89
CA LEU A 95 -13.18 -14.51 0.57
C LEU A 95 -13.74 -15.56 -0.41
N ALA A 96 -12.97 -15.97 -1.42
CA ALA A 96 -13.37 -17.04 -2.34
C ALA A 96 -13.56 -18.39 -1.61
N THR A 97 -12.67 -18.69 -0.67
CA THR A 97 -12.74 -19.88 0.18
C THR A 97 -13.99 -19.82 1.08
N LEU A 98 -14.22 -18.68 1.74
CA LEU A 98 -15.39 -18.43 2.55
C LEU A 98 -16.68 -18.63 1.76
N ARG A 99 -16.79 -18.05 0.56
CA ARG A 99 -17.97 -18.23 -0.31
C ARG A 99 -18.21 -19.68 -0.68
N THR A 100 -17.15 -20.44 -0.92
CA THR A 100 -17.24 -21.87 -1.22
C THR A 100 -17.78 -22.65 -0.02
N TYR A 101 -17.33 -22.32 1.19
CA TYR A 101 -17.86 -22.87 2.43
C TYR A 101 -19.35 -22.51 2.62
N LEU A 102 -19.71 -21.23 2.47
CA LEU A 102 -21.08 -20.74 2.68
C LEU A 102 -22.11 -21.39 1.74
N LYS A 103 -21.71 -21.75 0.51
CA LYS A 103 -22.56 -22.49 -0.43
C LYS A 103 -22.89 -23.92 0.00
N GLN A 104 -22.13 -24.50 0.94
CA GLN A 104 -22.35 -25.85 1.46
C GLN A 104 -23.26 -25.85 2.69
N VAL A 105 -23.55 -24.68 3.25
CA VAL A 105 -24.32 -24.54 4.49
C VAL A 105 -25.79 -24.25 4.16
N ASP A 106 -26.69 -24.97 4.83
CA ASP A 106 -28.14 -24.72 4.75
C ASP A 106 -28.53 -23.52 5.65
N LEU A 107 -28.68 -22.36 5.03
CA LEU A 107 -29.06 -21.10 5.67
C LEU A 107 -30.51 -20.72 5.34
N PRO A 108 -31.22 -20.05 6.26
CA PRO A 108 -32.58 -19.57 6.01
C PRO A 108 -32.56 -18.48 4.92
N PRO A 109 -33.60 -18.36 4.09
CA PRO A 109 -33.60 -17.47 2.92
C PRO A 109 -33.18 -16.02 3.21
N ALA A 110 -33.72 -15.43 4.29
CA ALA A 110 -33.38 -14.06 4.70
C ALA A 110 -31.89 -13.89 5.04
N ALA A 111 -31.28 -14.87 5.71
CA ALA A 111 -29.85 -14.84 6.01
C ALA A 111 -29.00 -15.03 4.75
N THR A 112 -29.43 -15.88 3.83
CA THR A 112 -28.77 -16.07 2.53
C THR A 112 -28.75 -14.77 1.72
N GLU A 113 -29.89 -14.09 1.57
CA GLU A 113 -29.98 -12.80 0.89
C GLU A 113 -29.07 -11.75 1.54
N ARG A 114 -29.08 -11.70 2.88
CA ARG A 114 -28.24 -10.76 3.63
C ARG A 114 -26.75 -11.02 3.45
N LEU A 115 -26.37 -12.28 3.44
CA LEU A 115 -25.00 -12.75 3.24
C LEU A 115 -24.51 -12.52 1.81
N GLU A 116 -25.37 -12.69 0.81
CA GLU A 116 -25.08 -12.31 -0.58
C GLU A 116 -24.82 -10.81 -0.69
N ALA A 117 -25.65 -9.97 -0.05
CA ALA A 117 -25.42 -8.52 -0.03
C ALA A 117 -24.11 -8.15 0.68
N LEU A 118 -23.77 -8.80 1.80
CA LEU A 118 -22.49 -8.60 2.49
C LEU A 118 -21.29 -9.03 1.63
N THR A 119 -21.32 -10.25 1.08
CA THR A 119 -20.23 -10.77 0.25
C THR A 119 -20.06 -9.98 -1.04
N GLY A 120 -21.14 -9.45 -1.62
CA GLY A 120 -21.08 -8.52 -2.75
C GLY A 120 -20.39 -7.19 -2.41
N LEU A 121 -20.62 -6.63 -1.21
CA LEU A 121 -19.87 -5.45 -0.76
C LEU A 121 -18.39 -5.76 -0.52
N LEU A 122 -18.07 -6.90 0.11
CA LEU A 122 -16.70 -7.33 0.34
C LEU A 122 -15.96 -7.59 -0.98
N ASP A 123 -16.62 -8.20 -1.97
CA ASP A 123 -16.09 -8.37 -3.32
C ASP A 123 -15.80 -7.01 -3.95
N GLY A 124 -16.71 -6.03 -3.83
CA GLY A 124 -16.52 -4.67 -4.34
C GLY A 124 -15.37 -3.91 -3.68
N LEU A 125 -15.17 -4.10 -2.37
CA LEU A 125 -14.04 -3.52 -1.63
C LEU A 125 -12.69 -4.11 -2.05
N LEU A 126 -12.67 -5.41 -2.36
CA LEU A 126 -11.44 -6.12 -2.71
C LEU A 126 -11.17 -6.17 -4.22
N ALA A 127 -12.15 -5.82 -5.06
CA ALA A 127 -11.99 -5.79 -6.51
C ALA A 127 -10.87 -4.84 -6.92
N PRO A 128 -10.02 -5.22 -7.90
CA PRO A 128 -8.95 -4.36 -8.38
C PRO A 128 -9.47 -2.98 -8.81
N GLY A 129 -8.83 -1.92 -8.30
CA GLY A 129 -9.16 -0.54 -8.58
C GLY A 129 -8.92 0.39 -7.39
N TRP A 130 -9.36 1.64 -7.50
CA TRP A 130 -9.08 2.69 -6.51
C TRP A 130 -9.56 2.35 -5.10
N VAL A 131 -10.66 1.59 -4.94
CA VAL A 131 -11.16 1.19 -3.62
C VAL A 131 -10.17 0.24 -2.94
N SER A 132 -9.67 -0.75 -3.68
CA SER A 132 -8.66 -1.70 -3.16
C SER A 132 -7.31 -1.01 -2.90
N GLU A 133 -6.95 0.01 -3.68
CA GLU A 133 -5.75 0.82 -3.46
C GLU A 133 -5.90 1.67 -2.19
N ALA A 134 -7.04 2.35 -2.02
CA ALA A 134 -7.33 3.12 -0.81
C ALA A 134 -7.39 2.22 0.43
N LEU A 135 -7.89 0.99 0.30
CA LEU A 135 -7.90 -0.01 1.36
C LEU A 135 -6.50 -0.53 1.69
N ALA A 136 -5.61 -0.65 0.69
CA ALA A 136 -4.22 -1.04 0.88
C ALA A 136 -3.43 0.04 1.64
N ASP A 137 -3.76 1.31 1.42
CA ASP A 137 -3.15 2.47 2.08
C ASP A 137 -3.65 2.69 3.52
N ASP A 138 -4.79 2.08 3.89
CA ASP A 138 -5.37 2.14 5.23
C ASP A 138 -5.38 0.77 5.92
N PRO A 139 -4.35 0.47 6.75
CA PRO A 139 -4.24 -0.78 7.49
C PRO A 139 -5.41 -1.07 8.43
N GLU A 140 -6.08 -0.04 8.96
CA GLU A 140 -7.20 -0.21 9.89
C GLU A 140 -8.41 -0.76 9.14
N SER A 141 -8.79 -0.11 8.03
CA SER A 141 -9.86 -0.60 7.16
C SER A 141 -9.55 -2.00 6.63
N GLY A 142 -8.31 -2.26 6.20
CA GLY A 142 -7.87 -3.60 5.78
C GLY A 142 -8.02 -4.65 6.88
N HIS A 143 -7.74 -4.31 8.14
CA HIS A 143 -7.92 -5.20 9.28
C HIS A 143 -9.41 -5.51 9.55
N VAL A 144 -10.30 -4.53 9.42
CA VAL A 144 -11.74 -4.75 9.58
C VAL A 144 -12.26 -5.75 8.55
N VAL A 145 -11.88 -5.60 7.27
CA VAL A 145 -12.27 -6.54 6.21
C VAL A 145 -11.68 -7.93 6.48
N ALA A 146 -10.41 -8.02 6.86
CA ALA A 146 -9.77 -9.29 7.19
C ALA A 146 -10.46 -10.00 8.36
N ARG A 147 -10.84 -9.26 9.41
CA ARG A 147 -11.58 -9.77 10.56
C ARG A 147 -12.98 -10.26 10.16
N ALA A 148 -13.70 -9.52 9.33
CA ALA A 148 -15.02 -9.93 8.84
C ALA A 148 -14.97 -11.26 8.07
N VAL A 149 -14.00 -11.39 7.15
CA VAL A 149 -13.84 -12.58 6.29
C VAL A 149 -13.34 -13.79 7.08
N ARG A 150 -12.31 -13.62 7.90
CA ARG A 150 -11.63 -14.75 8.56
C ARG A 150 -12.30 -15.18 9.87
N ARG A 151 -13.08 -14.31 10.50
CA ARG A 151 -13.64 -14.55 11.82
C ARG A 151 -15.13 -14.28 11.91
N ASP A 152 -15.57 -13.04 11.71
CA ASP A 152 -16.91 -12.63 12.17
C ASP A 152 -18.03 -13.34 11.39
N VAL A 153 -17.88 -13.49 10.08
CA VAL A 153 -18.83 -14.25 9.25
C VAL A 153 -18.80 -15.75 9.58
N PRO A 154 -17.65 -16.45 9.55
CA PRO A 154 -17.57 -17.84 9.98
C PRO A 154 -18.15 -18.10 11.38
N GLU A 155 -17.83 -17.24 12.35
CA GLU A 155 -18.26 -17.38 13.75
C GLU A 155 -19.78 -17.20 13.90
N SER A 156 -20.37 -16.26 13.18
CA SER A 156 -21.84 -16.06 13.15
C SER A 156 -22.56 -17.30 12.59
N VAL A 157 -22.05 -17.84 11.49
CA VAL A 157 -22.61 -19.04 10.84
C VAL A 157 -22.44 -20.29 11.72
N ASP A 158 -21.26 -20.51 12.28
CA ASP A 158 -21.01 -21.64 13.19
C ASP A 158 -21.92 -21.57 14.42
N THR A 159 -22.06 -20.38 15.02
CA THR A 159 -22.95 -20.15 16.16
C THR A 159 -24.40 -20.43 15.80
N TYR A 160 -24.86 -20.02 14.62
CA TYR A 160 -26.20 -20.35 14.13
C TYR A 160 -26.39 -21.86 13.99
N LEU A 161 -25.48 -22.57 13.30
CA LEU A 161 -25.58 -24.02 13.10
C LEU A 161 -25.58 -24.77 14.44
N ARG A 162 -24.72 -24.33 15.37
CA ARG A 162 -24.65 -24.86 16.73
C ARG A 162 -25.94 -24.61 17.50
N THR A 163 -26.49 -23.41 17.41
CA THR A 163 -27.69 -23.08 18.16
C THR A 163 -28.89 -23.81 17.57
N ARG A 164 -29.07 -23.81 16.25
CA ARG A 164 -30.19 -24.47 15.54
C ARG A 164 -30.30 -25.96 15.89
N TRP A 165 -29.19 -26.70 16.00
CA TRP A 165 -29.29 -28.11 16.41
C TRP A 165 -29.73 -28.24 17.87
N TRP A 166 -29.25 -27.36 18.76
CA TRP A 166 -29.64 -27.38 20.16
C TRP A 166 -31.10 -26.98 20.37
N THR A 167 -31.61 -25.99 19.61
CA THR A 167 -33.00 -25.55 19.68
C THR A 167 -33.98 -26.66 19.33
N ARG A 168 -33.56 -27.66 18.52
CA ARG A 168 -34.36 -28.87 18.25
C ARG A 168 -34.52 -29.76 19.48
N LEU A 169 -33.59 -29.69 20.44
CA LEU A 169 -33.60 -30.47 21.68
C LEU A 169 -34.16 -29.67 22.87
N ALA A 170 -33.87 -28.37 22.93
CA ALA A 170 -34.33 -27.46 23.97
C ALA A 170 -34.56 -26.05 23.39
N PRO A 171 -35.83 -25.66 23.15
CA PRO A 171 -36.14 -24.34 22.59
C PRO A 171 -35.67 -23.20 23.50
N GLY A 172 -34.96 -22.23 22.90
CA GLY A 172 -34.48 -21.01 23.58
C GLY A 172 -35.46 -19.84 23.48
N ALA A 173 -35.07 -18.69 24.03
CA ALA A 173 -35.90 -17.48 24.09
C ALA A 173 -35.97 -16.67 22.78
N ARG A 174 -34.97 -16.81 21.89
CA ARG A 174 -34.96 -16.19 20.54
C ARG A 174 -34.71 -17.25 19.48
N ALA A 175 -35.30 -17.05 18.31
CA ALA A 175 -35.06 -17.90 17.16
C ALA A 175 -33.62 -17.70 16.65
N PRO A 176 -32.84 -18.78 16.42
CA PRO A 176 -31.46 -18.67 15.94
C PRO A 176 -31.36 -18.00 14.56
N GLU A 177 -32.39 -18.12 13.73
CA GLU A 177 -32.50 -17.48 12.41
C GLU A 177 -32.52 -15.95 12.51
N GLU A 178 -33.34 -15.40 13.43
CA GLU A 178 -33.45 -13.95 13.66
C GLU A 178 -32.14 -13.35 14.18
N GLU A 179 -31.43 -14.08 15.04
CA GLU A 179 -30.16 -13.64 15.58
C GLU A 179 -29.05 -13.63 14.53
N LEU A 180 -29.00 -14.64 13.65
CA LEU A 180 -28.08 -14.66 12.52
C LEU A 180 -28.34 -13.47 11.57
N GLU A 181 -29.60 -13.22 11.21
CA GLU A 181 -29.98 -12.11 10.34
C GLU A 181 -29.54 -10.76 10.94
N ARG A 182 -29.73 -10.59 12.25
CA ARG A 182 -29.28 -9.41 13.00
C ARG A 182 -27.76 -9.25 12.93
N GLN A 183 -27.00 -10.32 13.16
CA GLN A 183 -25.53 -10.30 13.11
C GLN A 183 -25.03 -9.93 11.70
N LEU A 184 -25.57 -10.57 10.67
CA LEU A 184 -25.22 -10.25 9.27
C LEU A 184 -25.58 -8.82 8.88
N SER A 185 -26.66 -8.28 9.44
CA SER A 185 -27.04 -6.88 9.23
C SER A 185 -26.08 -5.89 9.88
N LEU A 186 -25.56 -6.20 11.06
CA LEU A 186 -24.53 -5.40 11.71
C LEU A 186 -23.22 -5.42 10.92
N LEU A 187 -22.79 -6.60 10.46
CA LEU A 187 -21.56 -6.76 9.67
C LEU A 187 -21.63 -6.02 8.33
N HIS A 188 -22.76 -6.11 7.64
CA HIS A 188 -22.95 -5.33 6.42
C HIS A 188 -23.03 -3.83 6.69
N GLY A 189 -23.65 -3.40 7.79
CA GLY A 189 -23.63 -1.98 8.19
C GLY A 189 -22.20 -1.48 8.45
N GLU A 190 -21.33 -2.31 9.04
CA GLU A 190 -19.91 -2.00 9.22
C GLU A 190 -19.18 -1.91 7.87
N ALA A 191 -19.38 -2.89 6.97
CA ALA A 191 -18.81 -2.86 5.63
C ALA A 191 -19.27 -1.64 4.81
N GLN A 192 -20.54 -1.24 4.93
CA GLN A 192 -21.07 -0.05 4.27
C GLN A 192 -20.42 1.23 4.81
N ARG A 193 -20.24 1.35 6.14
CA ARG A 193 -19.53 2.49 6.74
C ARG A 193 -18.08 2.57 6.28
N LEU A 194 -17.40 1.44 6.06
CA LEU A 194 -16.06 1.45 5.46
C LEU A 194 -16.08 2.01 4.04
N VAL A 195 -17.02 1.56 3.20
CA VAL A 195 -17.17 2.08 1.83
C VAL A 195 -17.40 3.60 1.84
N ASP A 196 -18.29 4.07 2.71
CA ASP A 196 -18.62 5.49 2.81
C ASP A 196 -17.42 6.30 3.31
N GLY A 197 -16.67 5.79 4.30
CA GLY A 197 -15.44 6.42 4.79
C GLY A 197 -14.34 6.50 3.73
N LEU A 198 -14.15 5.46 2.93
CA LEU A 198 -13.19 5.47 1.81
C LEU A 198 -13.58 6.50 0.75
N ARG A 199 -14.87 6.65 0.45
CA ARG A 199 -15.37 7.68 -0.47
C ARG A 199 -15.13 9.09 0.07
N GLU A 200 -15.45 9.33 1.33
CA GLU A 200 -15.25 10.64 1.97
C GLU A 200 -13.77 11.04 2.00
N ALA A 201 -12.88 10.10 2.31
CA ALA A 201 -11.44 10.32 2.28
C ALA A 201 -10.94 10.69 0.87
N GLU A 202 -11.47 10.02 -0.16
CA GLU A 202 -11.13 10.33 -1.55
C GLU A 202 -11.64 11.70 -1.99
N GLU A 203 -12.88 12.05 -1.66
CA GLU A 203 -13.43 13.39 -1.90
C GLU A 203 -12.61 14.48 -1.19
N LEU A 204 -12.10 14.20 0.02
CA LEU A 204 -11.23 15.13 0.73
C LEU A 204 -9.87 15.29 0.03
N ARG A 205 -9.28 14.20 -0.47
CA ARG A 205 -8.03 14.25 -1.26
C ARG A 205 -8.22 15.07 -2.54
N GLN A 206 -9.30 14.85 -3.27
CA GLN A 206 -9.60 15.59 -4.50
C GLN A 206 -9.79 17.09 -4.22
N ARG A 207 -10.59 17.45 -3.22
CA ARG A 207 -10.78 18.85 -2.80
C ARG A 207 -9.45 19.51 -2.41
N SER A 208 -8.62 18.80 -1.65
CA SER A 208 -7.30 19.28 -1.23
C SER A 208 -6.37 19.50 -2.42
N HIS A 209 -6.40 18.59 -3.39
CA HIS A 209 -5.61 18.71 -4.62
C HIS A 209 -6.06 19.90 -5.47
N THR A 210 -7.36 20.07 -5.68
CA THR A 210 -7.92 21.22 -6.41
C THR A 210 -7.49 22.54 -5.77
N ARG A 211 -7.66 22.66 -4.44
CA ARG A 211 -7.22 23.86 -3.70
C ARG A 211 -5.73 24.13 -3.87
N TYR A 212 -4.91 23.08 -3.80
CA TYR A 212 -3.46 23.19 -4.00
C TYR A 212 -3.11 23.68 -5.42
N LEU A 213 -3.83 23.23 -6.45
CA LEU A 213 -3.64 23.72 -7.82
C LEU A 213 -4.04 25.19 -7.96
N GLU A 214 -5.15 25.59 -7.35
CA GLU A 214 -5.63 26.99 -7.33
C GLU A 214 -4.62 27.91 -6.66
N ASP A 215 -4.13 27.55 -5.46
CA ASP A 215 -3.14 28.33 -4.71
C ASP A 215 -1.83 28.48 -5.50
N ARG A 216 -1.37 27.41 -6.17
CA ARG A 216 -0.17 27.46 -7.01
C ARG A 216 -0.37 28.36 -8.23
N GLY A 217 -1.50 28.23 -8.92
CA GLY A 217 -1.83 29.04 -10.10
C GLY A 217 -1.98 30.53 -9.78
N GLY A 218 -2.52 30.86 -8.61
CA GLY A 218 -2.65 32.24 -8.11
C GLY A 218 -1.32 32.89 -7.71
N SER A 219 -0.37 32.10 -7.20
CA SER A 219 0.98 32.58 -6.83
C SER A 219 1.91 32.85 -8.04
N GLY A 220 1.48 32.50 -9.26
CA GLY A 220 2.22 32.68 -10.50
C GLY A 220 1.92 33.97 -11.27
N HIS A 221 1.32 35.00 -10.66
CA HIS A 221 1.05 36.28 -11.33
C HIS A 221 2.28 37.22 -11.27
N PRO A 222 2.96 37.50 -12.41
CA PRO A 222 4.07 38.45 -12.48
C PRO A 222 3.51 39.86 -12.58
N GLY A 223 3.08 40.42 -11.45
CA GLY A 223 2.54 41.77 -11.34
C GLY A 223 3.51 42.82 -10.80
N ASP A 224 4.79 42.49 -10.60
CA ASP A 224 5.79 43.42 -10.07
C ASP A 224 6.71 43.93 -11.18
N LEU A 225 6.13 44.63 -12.15
CA LEU A 225 6.83 45.55 -13.03
C LEU A 225 5.96 46.79 -13.25
N GLY A 226 6.32 47.89 -12.58
CA GLY A 226 5.96 49.23 -13.03
C GLY A 226 5.19 50.06 -12.02
N GLY A 227 5.92 50.73 -11.11
CA GLY A 227 5.34 51.71 -10.21
C GLY A 227 6.33 52.58 -9.48
N SER A 228 7.51 52.87 -10.05
CA SER A 228 8.41 53.90 -9.55
C SER A 228 7.80 55.29 -9.79
N GLY A 229 6.91 55.72 -8.89
CA GLY A 229 6.46 57.10 -8.76
C GLY A 229 7.18 57.77 -7.60
N HIS A 230 8.13 58.65 -7.92
CA HIS A 230 8.89 59.48 -6.99
C HIS A 230 7.95 60.49 -6.26
N PRO A 231 8.31 61.00 -5.06
CA PRO A 231 7.40 61.54 -4.07
C PRO A 231 7.07 63.02 -4.30
N GLY A 232 5.81 63.38 -4.04
CA GLY A 232 5.31 64.75 -4.01
C GLY A 232 4.55 65.02 -2.72
N ASP A 233 5.28 65.55 -1.76
CA ASP A 233 4.95 66.59 -0.78
C ASP A 233 3.53 66.73 -0.16
N LEU A 234 3.58 66.86 1.18
CA LEU A 234 2.75 67.63 2.13
C LEU A 234 1.28 67.26 2.33
N GLY A 235 0.93 66.99 3.60
CA GLY A 235 -0.45 67.21 4.06
C GLY A 235 -0.94 66.50 5.33
N GLY A 236 -0.23 66.63 6.45
CA GLY A 236 -0.80 66.88 7.79
C GLY A 236 -1.78 65.89 8.46
N SER A 237 -1.54 65.70 9.77
CA SER A 237 -2.56 65.50 10.83
C SER A 237 -3.21 64.11 10.88
N ALA A 238 -3.36 63.40 12.00
CA ALA A 238 -2.98 63.56 13.39
C ALA A 238 -3.16 62.18 14.02
N TYR A 239 -2.29 61.81 14.98
CA TYR A 239 -2.66 60.81 15.98
C TYR A 239 -3.62 61.46 16.98
N PRO A 240 -4.64 60.71 17.44
CA PRO A 240 -4.65 60.35 18.87
C PRO A 240 -5.04 58.86 19.07
N GLU A 241 -4.29 58.15 19.89
CA GLU A 241 -4.60 57.80 21.29
C GLU A 241 -5.66 56.69 21.47
N ASP A 242 -5.14 55.61 22.06
CA ASP A 242 -5.63 55.02 23.30
C ASP A 242 -7.09 54.53 23.36
N ARG A 243 -7.22 53.19 23.40
CA ARG A 243 -8.13 52.57 24.35
C ARG A 243 -7.56 51.24 24.82
N GLY A 244 -6.91 51.29 25.97
CA GLY A 244 -6.61 50.12 26.77
C GLY A 244 -7.85 49.44 27.36
N GLY A 245 -7.61 48.20 27.82
CA GLY A 245 -8.37 47.50 28.86
C GLY A 245 -9.54 46.65 28.37
N SER A 246 -9.91 45.55 29.00
CA SER A 246 -9.35 44.77 30.10
C SER A 246 -10.28 43.56 30.30
N ALA A 247 -9.85 42.65 31.17
CA ALA A 247 -10.60 41.54 31.80
C ALA A 247 -10.82 40.28 30.94
N ALA A 248 -10.25 39.11 31.27
CA ALA A 248 -10.21 38.36 32.54
C ALA A 248 -11.55 37.74 32.97
N ARG A 249 -11.52 36.41 33.01
CA ARG A 249 -12.00 35.55 34.12
C ARG A 249 -13.50 35.25 34.27
N ALA A 250 -13.84 33.96 34.11
CA ALA A 250 -14.60 33.08 35.03
C ALA A 250 -14.71 31.72 34.31
N GLU A 251 -14.18 30.58 34.73
CA GLU A 251 -14.10 29.94 36.06
C GLU A 251 -15.48 29.70 36.70
N THR A 252 -16.14 28.60 36.30
CA THR A 252 -17.11 27.77 37.04
C THR A 252 -17.54 26.67 36.08
N GLY A 253 -17.66 25.38 36.39
CA GLY A 253 -17.69 24.65 37.64
C GLY A 253 -18.21 23.25 37.25
N ARG A 254 -17.55 22.23 37.76
CA ARG A 254 -17.81 20.79 37.60
C ARG A 254 -18.03 20.24 39.03
N PRO A 255 -18.66 19.08 39.35
CA PRO A 255 -19.35 18.04 38.56
C PRO A 255 -20.75 17.70 39.19
N PRO A 256 -21.22 16.42 39.29
CA PRO A 256 -22.54 15.99 38.83
C PRO A 256 -23.42 15.56 40.04
N GLU A 257 -24.51 14.82 39.81
CA GLU A 257 -25.15 13.78 40.66
C GLU A 257 -26.65 13.71 40.30
N PRO A 258 -27.38 12.62 40.60
CA PRO A 258 -26.98 11.25 40.93
C PRO A 258 -27.30 10.22 39.82
#